data_AF-A0A5C5YY19-F1
#
_entry.id   AF-A0A5C5YY19-F1
#
_cell.length_a   1.000
_cell.length_b   1.000
_cell.length_c   1.000
_cell.angle_alpha   90.00
_cell.angle_beta   90.00
_cell.angle_gamma   90.00
#
_symmetry.space_group_name_H-M   'P 1'
#
loop_
_entity.id
_entity.type
_entity.pdbx_description
1 polymer ?
#
loop_
_entity_poly.entity_id
_entity_poly.type
_entity_poly.pdbx_seq_one_letter_code
_entity_poly.pdbx_strand_id
1 'polypeptide(L)'
;MNINKFILALLFAIPFLDATGSNAAYIASDSYQNPKLTVAIGSAHYPVKSQDNSKTFQKAIDDVHAGGGGHVVVPAGEYRLMDIQMKSNVHVIFKSGVVLRPRNEEDGNLFNFGMKEAVQNTSLIGSDDRTVFDFTGMTSNLRAVCVNDCNNFRVANFTVNDNRTVYSSFTFGWGGVRDGVAEIARNGLIENLTANDAHYGYGAIQAHSGENMIFRNIKSVGGVGVRLETGYKKMNLSGVGGLFNILVENVSSKNGQAALMFQPHTMKHGDVVARNIRSDGSEFCVYIANPFVSKKKYGPETEKVAGSFKSITVEGVQAVYRDGPIVTRYPHLEYYPKELHASIVRIEEGSEPGYRGPSIAAVANMQPEEETISITNVEATGFQYRRDIMTPDDLFRGSIKHLVNPQSKK
;
A
#
# COMPACT_ATOMS: atom_id res chain seq x y z
N MET A 1 -32.34 -36.52 -48.25
CA MET A 1 -33.13 -37.11 -47.14
C MET A 1 -32.53 -36.58 -45.85
N ASN A 2 -33.21 -35.61 -45.23
CA ASN A 2 -32.78 -34.87 -44.04
C ASN A 2 -32.92 -35.72 -42.78
N ILE A 3 -31.89 -35.78 -41.94
CA ILE A 3 -32.06 -35.95 -40.49
C ILE A 3 -31.11 -34.99 -39.77
N ASN A 4 -31.72 -33.94 -39.22
CA ASN A 4 -31.14 -32.98 -38.28
C ASN A 4 -30.62 -33.69 -37.02
N LYS A 5 -29.39 -33.36 -36.59
CA LYS A 5 -28.98 -33.52 -35.20
C LYS A 5 -28.81 -32.14 -34.57
N PHE A 6 -29.80 -31.78 -33.76
CA PHE A 6 -29.76 -30.67 -32.82
C PHE A 6 -28.63 -30.94 -31.79
N ILE A 7 -27.63 -30.07 -31.74
CA ILE A 7 -26.75 -29.95 -30.58
C ILE A 7 -27.34 -28.87 -29.69
N LEU A 8 -27.89 -29.31 -28.56
CA LEU A 8 -28.45 -28.49 -27.50
C LEU A 8 -27.28 -27.82 -26.76
N ALA A 9 -27.01 -26.54 -27.05
CA ALA A 9 -26.08 -25.74 -26.25
C ALA A 9 -26.73 -25.41 -24.91
N LEU A 10 -26.33 -26.10 -23.85
CA LEU A 10 -26.61 -25.70 -22.47
C LEU A 10 -25.84 -24.41 -22.18
N LEU A 11 -26.51 -23.27 -22.35
CA LEU A 11 -26.09 -22.00 -21.79
C LEU A 11 -26.18 -22.11 -20.26
N PHE A 12 -25.05 -22.37 -19.61
CA PHE A 12 -24.90 -22.08 -18.19
C PHE A 12 -24.98 -20.56 -18.03
N ALA A 13 -26.15 -20.08 -17.64
CA ALA A 13 -26.30 -18.74 -17.08
C ALA A 13 -25.51 -18.72 -15.77
N ILE A 14 -24.27 -18.24 -15.82
CA ILE A 14 -23.53 -17.86 -14.63
C ILE A 14 -24.29 -16.65 -14.07
N PRO A 15 -24.89 -16.72 -12.87
CA PRO A 15 -25.38 -15.52 -12.23
C PRO A 15 -24.15 -14.64 -11.99
N PHE A 16 -24.05 -13.54 -12.73
CA PHE A 16 -23.33 -12.38 -12.24
C PHE A 16 -23.99 -12.06 -10.90
N LEU A 17 -23.33 -12.43 -9.80
CA LEU A 17 -23.58 -11.75 -8.55
C LEU A 17 -23.21 -10.30 -8.82
N ASP A 18 -24.24 -9.48 -9.10
CA ASP A 18 -24.23 -8.09 -8.74
C ASP A 18 -23.93 -8.05 -7.24
N ALA A 19 -22.65 -7.94 -6.92
CA ALA A 19 -22.19 -7.55 -5.60
C ALA A 19 -22.69 -6.12 -5.39
N THR A 20 -23.93 -6.05 -4.91
CA THR A 20 -24.49 -5.07 -3.98
C THR A 20 -23.60 -3.83 -3.83
N GLY A 21 -24.09 -2.73 -4.40
CA GLY A 21 -23.58 -1.37 -4.37
C GLY A 21 -22.33 -1.12 -3.53
N SER A 22 -21.28 -0.60 -4.18
CA SER A 22 -20.19 0.07 -3.49
C SER A 22 -20.78 1.23 -2.68
N ASN A 23 -21.03 1.01 -1.40
CA ASN A 23 -21.09 2.13 -0.47
C ASN A 23 -19.73 2.79 -0.57
N ALA A 24 -19.70 4.04 -1.03
CA ALA A 24 -18.46 4.78 -1.11
C ALA A 24 -17.84 4.80 0.29
N ALA A 25 -16.59 4.35 0.43
CA ALA A 25 -15.92 4.37 1.72
C ALA A 25 -15.80 5.80 2.25
N TYR A 26 -15.71 6.80 1.36
CA TYR A 26 -15.77 8.21 1.70
C TYR A 26 -17.07 8.84 1.19
N ILE A 27 -17.69 9.68 2.01
CA ILE A 27 -18.82 10.52 1.64
C ILE A 27 -18.38 11.97 1.78
N ALA A 28 -18.50 12.74 0.68
CA ALA A 28 -18.18 14.17 0.70
C ALA A 28 -18.99 14.86 1.79
N SER A 29 -18.30 15.44 2.76
CA SER A 29 -18.91 16.12 3.90
C SER A 29 -19.44 17.50 3.49
N ASP A 30 -20.36 18.03 4.29
CA ASP A 30 -20.83 19.41 4.14
C ASP A 30 -19.68 20.42 4.18
N SER A 31 -18.66 20.21 5.00
CA SER A 31 -17.47 21.08 5.05
C SER A 31 -16.68 21.09 3.75
N TYR A 32 -16.80 20.05 2.93
CA TYR A 32 -16.20 20.00 1.60
C TYR A 32 -17.07 20.71 0.57
N GLN A 33 -18.37 20.41 0.56
CA GLN A 33 -19.31 20.93 -0.45
C GLN A 33 -19.69 22.40 -0.22
N ASN A 34 -19.84 22.78 1.06
CA ASN A 34 -20.29 24.09 1.53
C ASN A 34 -19.30 24.62 2.58
N PRO A 35 -18.05 24.99 2.18
CA PRO A 35 -17.02 25.39 3.12
C PRO A 35 -17.42 26.69 3.85
N LYS A 36 -17.34 26.69 5.19
CA LYS A 36 -17.60 27.90 5.99
C LYS A 36 -16.46 28.90 5.92
N LEU A 37 -15.23 28.39 5.84
CA LEU A 37 -14.03 29.20 5.70
C LEU A 37 -13.13 28.63 4.61
N THR A 38 -12.71 29.49 3.69
CA THR A 38 -11.68 29.18 2.70
C THR A 38 -10.50 30.12 2.90
N VAL A 39 -9.31 29.55 3.08
CA VAL A 39 -8.06 30.30 3.21
C VAL A 39 -7.06 29.88 2.15
N ALA A 40 -6.11 30.75 1.83
CA ALA A 40 -5.05 30.47 0.87
C ALA A 40 -3.66 30.63 1.50
N ILE A 41 -2.82 29.61 1.35
CA ILE A 41 -1.39 29.69 1.68
C ILE A 41 -0.74 30.73 0.75
N GLY A 42 0.13 31.57 1.31
CA GLY A 42 0.78 32.69 0.60
C GLY A 42 0.05 34.02 0.70
N SER A 43 -1.17 34.05 1.24
CA SER A 43 -1.84 35.31 1.58
C SER A 43 -1.17 36.02 2.76
N ALA A 44 -1.54 37.28 3.02
CA ALA A 44 -0.98 38.10 4.09
C ALA A 44 -1.08 37.44 5.48
N HIS A 45 -2.13 36.65 5.73
CA HIS A 45 -2.35 35.95 7.01
C HIS A 45 -1.65 34.59 7.09
N TYR A 46 -1.23 34.03 5.94
CA TYR A 46 -0.58 32.72 5.85
C TYR A 46 0.70 32.80 4.99
N PRO A 47 1.71 33.58 5.41
CA PRO A 47 2.90 33.83 4.58
C PRO A 47 3.77 32.58 4.41
N VAL A 48 4.30 32.41 3.20
CA VAL A 48 5.29 31.37 2.87
C VAL A 48 6.67 31.82 3.33
N LYS A 49 7.42 30.89 3.90
CA LYS A 49 8.82 31.05 4.32
C LYS A 49 9.69 30.09 3.52
N SER A 50 10.93 30.47 3.21
CA SER A 50 11.79 29.66 2.33
C SER A 50 12.26 28.33 2.93
N GLN A 51 12.33 28.22 4.26
CA GLN A 51 12.93 27.06 4.94
C GLN A 51 11.92 26.13 5.62
N ASP A 52 10.82 26.68 6.15
CA ASP A 52 9.84 25.91 6.93
C ASP A 52 8.46 26.56 6.83
N ASN A 53 7.52 25.84 6.22
CA ASN A 53 6.13 26.23 6.06
C ASN A 53 5.19 25.52 7.05
N SER A 54 5.72 24.66 7.93
CA SER A 54 4.88 23.84 8.81
C SER A 54 3.96 24.66 9.68
N LYS A 55 4.48 25.73 10.30
CA LYS A 55 3.67 26.62 11.14
C LYS A 55 2.59 27.36 10.34
N THR A 56 2.88 27.73 9.10
CA THR A 56 1.92 28.41 8.23
C THR A 56 0.78 27.46 7.85
N PHE A 57 1.12 26.23 7.45
CA PHE A 57 0.12 25.20 7.11
C PHE A 57 -0.72 24.83 8.32
N GLN A 58 -0.09 24.59 9.47
CA GLN A 58 -0.81 24.24 10.68
C GLN A 58 -1.76 25.35 11.10
N LYS A 59 -1.32 26.62 11.06
CA LYS A 59 -2.19 27.75 11.38
C LYS A 59 -3.41 27.82 10.44
N ALA A 60 -3.20 27.64 9.14
CA ALA A 60 -4.31 27.65 8.17
C ALA A 60 -5.32 26.53 8.46
N ILE A 61 -4.84 25.33 8.78
CA ILE A 61 -5.68 24.18 9.16
C ILE A 61 -6.44 24.47 10.45
N ASP A 62 -5.77 25.00 11.47
CA ASP A 62 -6.37 25.30 12.77
C ASP A 62 -7.44 26.39 12.65
N ASP A 63 -7.17 27.46 11.88
CA ASP A 63 -8.13 28.54 11.65
C ASP A 63 -9.37 28.04 10.89
N VAL A 64 -9.19 27.21 9.84
CA VAL A 64 -10.30 26.62 9.08
C VAL A 64 -11.13 25.70 9.97
N HIS A 65 -10.48 24.88 10.79
CA HIS A 65 -11.16 24.03 11.77
C HIS A 65 -11.98 24.86 12.77
N ALA A 66 -11.37 25.90 13.36
CA ALA A 66 -12.02 26.80 14.30
C ALA A 66 -13.17 27.61 13.68
N GLY A 67 -13.07 27.93 12.38
CA GLY A 67 -14.13 28.54 11.57
C GLY A 67 -15.30 27.61 11.25
N GLY A 68 -15.29 26.37 11.75
CA GLY A 68 -16.32 25.37 11.54
C GLY A 68 -16.13 24.50 10.29
N GLY A 69 -14.92 24.48 9.73
CA GLY A 69 -14.53 23.66 8.60
C GLY A 69 -14.55 24.38 7.25
N GLY A 70 -13.90 23.77 6.27
CA GLY A 70 -13.78 24.31 4.92
C GLY A 70 -12.43 23.99 4.28
N HIS A 71 -11.91 24.92 3.48
CA HIS A 71 -10.80 24.66 2.57
C HIS A 71 -9.53 25.42 2.94
N VAL A 72 -8.40 24.72 2.89
CA VAL A 72 -7.06 25.31 2.82
C VAL A 72 -6.56 25.13 1.39
N VAL A 73 -6.50 26.22 0.63
CA VAL A 73 -6.03 26.21 -0.76
C VAL A 73 -4.54 26.50 -0.81
N VAL A 74 -3.80 25.64 -1.50
CA VAL A 74 -2.35 25.75 -1.67
C VAL A 74 -2.05 26.06 -3.15
N PRO A 75 -1.65 27.28 -3.50
CA PRO A 75 -1.31 27.64 -4.88
C PRO A 75 0.00 26.96 -5.32
N ALA A 76 0.32 27.04 -6.61
CA ALA A 76 1.57 26.52 -7.16
C ALA A 76 2.79 27.06 -6.40
N GLY A 77 3.77 26.20 -6.14
CA GLY A 77 4.97 26.56 -5.38
C GLY A 77 5.65 25.36 -4.74
N GLU A 78 6.87 25.59 -4.25
CA GLU A 78 7.59 24.63 -3.41
C GLU A 78 7.37 24.96 -1.93
N TYR A 79 7.01 23.95 -1.15
CA TYR A 79 6.76 24.07 0.28
C TYR A 79 7.56 23.04 1.07
N ARG A 80 8.15 23.49 2.18
CA ARG A 80 8.94 22.66 3.09
C ARG A 80 8.16 22.40 4.36
N LEU A 81 7.78 21.14 4.59
CA LEU A 81 6.84 20.72 5.62
C LEU A 81 7.37 19.54 6.43
N MET A 82 6.85 19.42 7.64
CA MET A 82 7.00 18.27 8.53
C MET A 82 5.93 18.37 9.64
N ASP A 83 5.41 17.23 10.08
CA ASP A 83 4.49 17.08 11.21
C ASP A 83 3.18 17.90 11.13
N ILE A 84 2.61 18.06 9.94
CA ILE A 84 1.30 18.72 9.80
C ILE A 84 0.21 17.82 10.38
N GLN A 85 -0.57 18.35 11.33
CA GLN A 85 -1.70 17.65 11.93
C GLN A 85 -2.99 18.08 11.24
N MET A 86 -3.61 17.15 10.54
CA MET A 86 -4.93 17.35 9.97
C MET A 86 -5.97 17.48 11.08
N LYS A 87 -7.03 18.25 10.80
CA LYS A 87 -8.13 18.52 11.73
C LYS A 87 -9.47 18.16 11.09
N SER A 88 -10.45 17.89 11.94
CA SER A 88 -11.79 17.53 11.48
C SER A 88 -12.42 18.64 10.64
N ASN A 89 -13.17 18.28 9.61
CA ASN A 89 -13.86 19.20 8.69
C ASN A 89 -12.92 20.11 7.88
N VAL A 90 -11.62 19.80 7.79
CA VAL A 90 -10.65 20.56 7.00
C VAL A 90 -10.27 19.80 5.73
N HIS A 91 -10.25 20.51 4.61
CA HIS A 91 -9.90 19.97 3.30
C HIS A 91 -8.75 20.78 2.70
N VAL A 92 -7.58 20.14 2.58
CA VAL A 92 -6.40 20.76 1.97
C VAL A 92 -6.42 20.46 0.47
N ILE A 93 -6.46 21.51 -0.35
CA ILE A 93 -6.60 21.43 -1.80
C ILE A 93 -5.37 22.07 -2.44
N PHE A 94 -4.56 21.24 -3.08
CA PHE A 94 -3.38 21.69 -3.80
C PHE A 94 -3.73 22.00 -5.25
N LYS A 95 -3.22 23.13 -5.73
CA LYS A 95 -3.30 23.50 -7.15
C LYS A 95 -2.16 22.83 -7.94
N SER A 96 -2.32 22.85 -9.27
CA SER A 96 -1.29 22.39 -10.20
C SER A 96 0.04 23.09 -9.93
N GLY A 97 1.15 22.34 -10.02
CA GLY A 97 2.49 22.86 -9.79
C GLY A 97 2.93 22.95 -8.32
N VAL A 98 2.22 22.31 -7.37
CA VAL A 98 2.68 22.21 -5.98
C VAL A 98 3.71 21.08 -5.82
N VAL A 99 4.83 21.41 -5.17
CA VAL A 99 5.86 20.46 -4.72
C VAL A 99 6.03 20.57 -3.21
N LEU A 100 5.96 19.43 -2.51
CA LEU A 100 6.07 19.30 -1.07
C LEU A 100 7.37 18.56 -0.74
N ARG A 101 8.23 19.19 0.06
CA ARG A 101 9.50 18.62 0.51
C ARG A 101 9.53 18.52 2.04
N PRO A 102 10.28 17.57 2.60
CA PRO A 102 10.66 17.63 4.00
C PRO A 102 11.34 18.95 4.32
N ARG A 103 11.04 19.55 5.48
CA ARG A 103 11.70 20.78 5.90
C ARG A 103 13.20 20.59 6.21
N ASN A 104 13.60 19.35 6.51
CA ASN A 104 14.95 18.93 6.89
C ASN A 104 15.10 17.40 6.73
N GLU A 105 16.30 16.87 7.02
CA GLU A 105 16.63 15.43 7.02
C GLU A 105 16.17 14.72 8.32
N GLU A 106 15.09 15.19 8.97
CA GLU A 106 14.54 14.48 10.13
C GLU A 106 13.64 13.34 9.68
N ASP A 107 13.65 12.25 10.45
CA ASP A 107 12.66 11.19 10.34
C ASP A 107 11.27 11.74 10.68
N GLY A 108 10.24 11.30 9.94
CA GLY A 108 8.89 11.71 10.27
C GLY A 108 7.89 11.56 9.13
N ASN A 109 6.78 12.24 9.33
CA ASN A 109 5.67 12.28 8.39
C ASN A 109 5.40 13.73 7.99
N LEU A 110 5.07 13.98 6.73
CA LEU A 110 4.68 15.33 6.31
C LEU A 110 3.26 15.65 6.79
N PHE A 111 2.30 14.75 6.57
CA PHE A 111 0.91 14.90 7.01
C PHE A 111 0.46 13.75 7.90
N ASN A 112 -0.24 14.09 8.98
CA ASN A 112 -0.74 13.17 9.98
C ASN A 112 -2.24 13.35 10.17
N PHE A 113 -2.97 12.26 10.08
CA PHE A 113 -4.39 12.17 10.37
C PHE A 113 -4.55 11.30 11.61
N GLY A 114 -5.25 11.79 12.63
CA GLY A 114 -5.59 10.92 13.75
C GLY A 114 -4.42 10.56 14.68
N MET A 115 -3.29 11.27 14.64
CA MET A 115 -2.10 10.94 15.44
C MET A 115 -2.12 11.54 16.85
N LYS A 116 -2.60 12.78 17.00
CA LYS A 116 -2.68 13.49 18.30
C LYS A 116 -4.10 13.48 18.88
N GLU A 117 -5.10 13.38 18.02
CA GLU A 117 -6.52 13.34 18.37
C GLU A 117 -7.30 12.68 17.25
N ALA A 118 -8.53 12.24 17.52
CA ALA A 118 -9.44 11.70 16.51
C ALA A 118 -9.81 12.77 15.48
N VAL A 119 -9.77 12.40 14.20
CA VAL A 119 -10.09 13.30 13.08
C VAL A 119 -11.25 12.73 12.27
N GLN A 120 -12.12 13.58 11.74
CA GLN A 120 -13.17 13.15 10.81
C GLN A 120 -13.49 14.15 9.71
N ASN A 121 -14.08 13.66 8.61
CA ASN A 121 -14.56 14.50 7.51
C ASN A 121 -13.47 15.40 6.94
N THR A 122 -12.35 14.82 6.54
CA THR A 122 -11.17 15.58 6.12
C THR A 122 -10.62 15.05 4.81
N SER A 123 -9.92 15.89 4.06
CA SER A 123 -9.26 15.42 2.85
C SER A 123 -7.95 16.15 2.56
N LEU A 124 -7.09 15.46 1.82
CA LEU A 124 -5.85 15.96 1.25
C LEU A 124 -5.91 15.63 -0.24
N ILE A 125 -6.11 16.66 -1.07
CA ILE A 125 -6.45 16.49 -2.48
C ILE A 125 -5.45 17.25 -3.32
N GLY A 126 -4.67 16.50 -4.10
CA GLY A 126 -3.85 17.04 -5.17
C GLY A 126 -4.67 17.43 -6.40
N SER A 127 -4.07 18.25 -7.24
CA SER A 127 -4.60 18.62 -8.55
C SER A 127 -4.60 17.43 -9.53
N ASP A 128 -5.28 17.57 -10.67
CA ASP A 128 -5.40 16.48 -11.65
C ASP A 128 -4.07 16.07 -12.30
N ASP A 129 -3.13 17.01 -12.41
CA ASP A 129 -1.72 16.77 -12.80
C ASP A 129 -0.88 16.17 -11.66
N ARG A 130 -1.50 15.96 -10.50
CA ARG A 130 -0.97 15.43 -9.24
C ARG A 130 0.01 16.35 -8.55
N THR A 131 -0.18 16.46 -7.24
CA THR A 131 0.79 17.14 -6.36
C THR A 131 1.96 16.20 -6.08
N VAL A 132 3.18 16.77 -6.03
CA VAL A 132 4.41 15.99 -5.85
C VAL A 132 4.90 16.09 -4.41
N PHE A 133 5.08 14.96 -3.76
CA PHE A 133 5.98 14.81 -2.62
C PHE A 133 7.37 14.45 -3.15
N ASP A 134 8.37 15.27 -2.88
CA ASP A 134 9.73 15.06 -3.38
C ASP A 134 10.71 14.77 -2.24
N PHE A 135 11.08 13.50 -2.13
CA PHE A 135 12.07 12.96 -1.19
C PHE A 135 13.39 12.63 -1.89
N THR A 136 13.60 13.07 -3.13
CA THR A 136 14.85 12.86 -3.87
C THR A 136 16.03 13.38 -3.05
N GLY A 137 17.05 12.53 -2.87
CA GLY A 137 18.26 12.84 -2.12
C GLY A 137 18.12 12.74 -0.59
N MET A 138 16.92 12.50 -0.05
CA MET A 138 16.72 12.32 1.39
C MET A 138 17.26 10.96 1.83
N THR A 139 17.80 10.93 3.05
CA THR A 139 18.29 9.69 3.69
C THR A 139 17.51 9.30 4.95
N SER A 140 16.62 10.20 5.40
CA SER A 140 15.78 9.98 6.57
C SER A 140 14.62 9.02 6.31
N ASN A 141 14.02 8.54 7.40
CA ASN A 141 12.89 7.63 7.38
C ASN A 141 11.59 8.44 7.26
N LEU A 142 11.04 8.55 6.04
CA LEU A 142 9.99 9.49 5.72
C LEU A 142 8.67 8.81 5.32
N ARG A 143 7.57 9.48 5.64
CA ARG A 143 6.25 9.23 5.04
C ARG A 143 5.66 10.52 4.53
N ALA A 144 4.99 10.46 3.39
CA ALA A 144 4.20 11.59 2.93
C ALA A 144 2.93 11.73 3.77
N VAL A 145 2.23 10.61 4.04
CA VAL A 145 0.97 10.59 4.78
C VAL A 145 0.94 9.44 5.78
N CYS A 146 0.56 9.74 7.02
CA CYS A 146 0.25 8.76 8.06
C CYS A 146 -1.19 8.95 8.53
N VAL A 147 -1.98 7.88 8.51
CA VAL A 147 -3.38 7.88 8.96
C VAL A 147 -3.57 6.87 10.10
N ASN A 148 -3.96 7.37 11.27
CA ASN A 148 -4.33 6.59 12.45
C ASN A 148 -5.84 6.80 12.73
N ASP A 149 -6.22 7.43 13.84
CA ASP A 149 -7.63 7.59 14.26
C ASP A 149 -8.38 8.62 13.41
N CYS A 150 -8.76 8.23 12.19
CA CYS A 150 -9.41 9.11 11.24
C CYS A 150 -10.62 8.43 10.59
N ASN A 151 -11.76 9.11 10.59
CA ASN A 151 -13.01 8.62 10.02
C ASN A 151 -13.50 9.49 8.85
N ASN A 152 -14.01 8.86 7.79
CA ASN A 152 -14.55 9.57 6.61
C ASN A 152 -13.52 10.53 6.00
N PHE A 153 -12.51 9.97 5.34
CA PHE A 153 -11.41 10.75 4.77
C PHE A 153 -11.09 10.40 3.33
N ARG A 154 -10.52 11.37 2.61
CA ARG A 154 -10.05 11.18 1.23
C ARG A 154 -8.62 11.68 1.05
N VAL A 155 -7.76 10.85 0.46
CA VAL A 155 -6.41 11.24 0.04
C VAL A 155 -6.26 10.89 -1.44
N ALA A 156 -6.09 11.91 -2.29
CA ALA A 156 -6.18 11.71 -3.74
C ALA A 156 -5.17 12.54 -4.55
N ASN A 157 -4.73 11.98 -5.68
CA ASN A 157 -3.94 12.64 -6.74
C ASN A 157 -2.53 13.07 -6.33
N PHE A 158 -1.69 12.10 -5.97
CA PHE A 158 -0.30 12.36 -5.56
C PHE A 158 0.72 11.54 -6.34
N THR A 159 1.89 12.15 -6.53
CA THR A 159 3.11 11.45 -6.90
C THR A 159 4.12 11.61 -5.77
N VAL A 160 4.79 10.53 -5.39
CA VAL A 160 5.89 10.53 -4.44
C VAL A 160 7.15 10.14 -5.19
N ASN A 161 8.06 11.08 -5.34
CA ASN A 161 9.40 10.82 -5.83
C ASN A 161 10.26 10.46 -4.63
N ASP A 162 10.42 9.17 -4.40
CA ASP A 162 11.17 8.64 -3.26
C ASP A 162 12.67 8.58 -3.59
N ASN A 163 13.46 8.25 -2.58
CA ASN A 163 14.89 7.93 -2.69
C ASN A 163 15.18 6.61 -1.96
N ARG A 164 14.26 5.65 -2.08
CA ARG A 164 14.24 4.40 -1.32
C ARG A 164 14.32 4.64 0.19
N THR A 165 13.60 5.64 0.65
CA THR A 165 13.49 5.91 2.09
C THR A 165 12.85 4.73 2.81
N VAL A 166 13.11 4.64 4.10
CA VAL A 166 12.48 3.65 4.97
C VAL A 166 11.04 4.11 5.21
N TYR A 167 10.09 3.19 5.08
CA TYR A 167 8.63 3.32 5.13
C TYR A 167 7.95 3.39 3.78
N SER A 168 6.70 2.91 3.74
CA SER A 168 5.85 3.11 2.58
C SER A 168 5.38 4.56 2.56
N SER A 169 5.24 5.14 1.37
CA SER A 169 4.96 6.56 1.24
C SER A 169 3.73 6.97 2.03
N PHE A 170 2.65 6.18 1.94
CA PHE A 170 1.43 6.32 2.73
C PHE A 170 1.26 5.13 3.69
N THR A 171 0.97 5.40 4.96
CA THR A 171 0.71 4.35 5.95
C THR A 171 -0.61 4.51 6.69
N PHE A 172 -1.29 3.38 6.89
CA PHE A 172 -2.55 3.28 7.63
C PHE A 172 -2.30 2.45 8.88
N GLY A 173 -2.15 3.15 10.00
CA GLY A 173 -1.60 2.66 11.24
C GLY A 173 -2.66 2.37 12.31
N TRP A 174 -2.13 2.04 13.49
CA TRP A 174 -2.86 1.82 14.73
C TRP A 174 -2.39 2.87 15.74
N GLY A 175 -3.29 3.76 16.14
CA GLY A 175 -3.05 4.83 17.11
C GLY A 175 -3.00 4.34 18.56
N GLY A 176 -3.72 3.25 18.85
CA GLY A 176 -3.92 2.81 20.22
C GLY A 176 -5.24 2.07 20.38
N VAL A 177 -5.62 1.86 21.64
CA VAL A 177 -6.94 1.39 22.04
C VAL A 177 -7.47 2.35 23.10
N ARG A 178 -8.69 2.84 22.88
CA ARG A 178 -9.44 3.67 23.82
C ARG A 178 -10.78 3.03 24.08
N ASP A 179 -11.09 2.77 25.34
CA ASP A 179 -12.35 2.13 25.77
C ASP A 179 -12.65 0.81 25.03
N GLY A 180 -11.61 0.02 24.76
CA GLY A 180 -11.71 -1.25 24.02
C GLY A 180 -11.81 -1.11 22.50
N VAL A 181 -11.87 0.10 21.96
CA VAL A 181 -11.98 0.39 20.52
C VAL A 181 -10.62 0.74 19.96
N ALA A 182 -10.27 0.17 18.80
CA ALA A 182 -9.04 0.50 18.09
C ALA A 182 -9.12 1.92 17.51
N GLU A 183 -8.08 2.72 17.75
CA GLU A 183 -7.87 4.02 17.11
C GLU A 183 -7.23 3.79 15.72
N ILE A 184 -8.06 3.70 14.69
CA ILE A 184 -7.67 3.25 13.34
C ILE A 184 -8.40 4.06 12.25
N ALA A 185 -7.89 3.95 11.03
CA ALA A 185 -8.50 4.58 9.86
C ALA A 185 -9.83 3.90 9.52
N ARG A 186 -10.88 4.68 9.30
CA ARG A 186 -12.22 4.20 8.92
C ARG A 186 -12.81 5.00 7.79
N ASN A 187 -13.57 4.34 6.92
CA ASN A 187 -14.34 5.02 5.86
C ASN A 187 -13.41 5.88 4.99
N GLY A 188 -12.38 5.25 4.44
CA GLY A 188 -11.29 5.93 3.73
C GLY A 188 -11.32 5.67 2.23
N LEU A 189 -11.19 6.74 1.43
CA LEU A 189 -10.91 6.64 0.00
C LEU A 189 -9.51 7.15 -0.32
N ILE A 190 -8.66 6.26 -0.80
CA ILE A 190 -7.29 6.55 -1.21
C ILE A 190 -7.17 6.25 -2.69
N GLU A 191 -6.87 7.27 -3.50
CA GLU A 191 -6.88 7.09 -4.95
C GLU A 191 -5.81 7.89 -5.70
N ASN A 192 -5.41 7.37 -6.87
CA ASN A 192 -4.50 8.05 -7.81
C ASN A 192 -3.14 8.39 -7.19
N LEU A 193 -2.47 7.39 -6.63
CA LEU A 193 -1.14 7.49 -6.05
C LEU A 193 -0.10 6.85 -6.98
N THR A 194 1.05 7.50 -7.15
CA THR A 194 2.24 6.86 -7.71
C THR A 194 3.44 7.09 -6.82
N ALA A 195 4.11 6.02 -6.40
CA ALA A 195 5.41 6.09 -5.73
C ALA A 195 6.52 5.63 -6.69
N ASN A 196 7.53 6.46 -6.86
CA ASN A 196 8.70 6.20 -7.71
C ASN A 196 9.93 5.92 -6.85
N ASP A 197 10.78 5.00 -7.29
CA ASP A 197 12.01 4.58 -6.60
C ASP A 197 11.78 4.18 -5.12
N ALA A 198 10.69 3.44 -4.88
CA ALA A 198 10.35 2.97 -3.56
C ALA A 198 11.26 1.82 -3.11
N HIS A 199 11.64 1.81 -1.83
CA HIS A 199 12.42 0.75 -1.24
C HIS A 199 11.66 -0.60 -1.27
N TYR A 200 12.38 -1.70 -1.57
CA TYR A 200 11.87 -3.06 -1.70
C TYR A 200 10.97 -3.48 -0.54
N GLY A 201 11.43 -3.23 0.69
CA GLY A 201 10.71 -3.61 1.91
C GLY A 201 9.49 -2.74 2.23
N TYR A 202 9.18 -1.77 1.38
CA TYR A 202 8.15 -0.75 1.56
C TYR A 202 7.34 -0.60 0.26
N GLY A 203 7.10 0.62 -0.25
CA GLY A 203 6.26 0.83 -1.42
C GLY A 203 5.37 2.06 -1.33
N ALA A 204 4.30 2.07 -2.12
CA ALA A 204 3.34 3.17 -2.13
C ALA A 204 2.47 3.17 -0.87
N ILE A 205 1.87 2.02 -0.52
CA ILE A 205 0.93 1.89 0.61
C ILE A 205 1.32 0.74 1.52
N GLN A 206 1.32 0.99 2.82
CA GLN A 206 1.26 -0.05 3.85
C GLN A 206 0.09 0.16 4.80
N ALA A 207 -0.77 -0.85 4.93
CA ALA A 207 -1.86 -0.86 5.89
C ALA A 207 -1.60 -1.88 6.99
N HIS A 208 -1.38 -1.38 8.21
CA HIS A 208 -1.34 -2.19 9.43
C HIS A 208 -2.74 -2.41 10.00
N SER A 209 -3.60 -1.41 9.89
CA SER A 209 -4.99 -1.52 10.32
C SER A 209 -5.90 -0.52 9.61
N GLY A 210 -7.19 -0.84 9.59
CA GLY A 210 -8.25 0.04 9.12
C GLY A 210 -9.50 -0.74 8.76
N GLU A 211 -10.61 -0.01 8.59
CA GLU A 211 -11.93 -0.58 8.35
C GLU A 211 -12.67 0.20 7.27
N ASN A 212 -13.33 -0.50 6.34
CA ASN A 212 -14.04 0.10 5.22
C ASN A 212 -13.15 1.09 4.45
N MET A 213 -12.10 0.58 3.82
CA MET A 213 -11.14 1.38 3.05
C MET A 213 -11.09 0.94 1.60
N ILE A 214 -11.01 1.92 0.69
CA ILE A 214 -10.82 1.72 -0.74
C ILE A 214 -9.43 2.24 -1.14
N PHE A 215 -8.62 1.38 -1.74
CA PHE A 215 -7.36 1.73 -2.39
C PHE A 215 -7.52 1.58 -3.90
N ARG A 216 -7.48 2.68 -4.65
CA ARG A 216 -7.78 2.68 -6.09
C ARG A 216 -6.70 3.38 -6.92
N ASN A 217 -6.36 2.83 -8.09
CA ASN A 217 -5.43 3.47 -9.03
C ASN A 217 -4.06 3.76 -8.38
N ILE A 218 -3.48 2.73 -7.76
CA ILE A 218 -2.20 2.83 -7.04
C ILE A 218 -1.10 2.23 -7.91
N LYS A 219 0.02 2.94 -8.04
CA LYS A 219 1.21 2.46 -8.75
C LYS A 219 2.44 2.58 -7.88
N SER A 220 3.28 1.56 -7.88
CA SER A 220 4.61 1.61 -7.26
C SER A 220 5.68 1.15 -8.25
N VAL A 221 6.75 1.94 -8.37
CA VAL A 221 7.99 1.56 -9.07
C VAL A 221 9.03 1.23 -7.99
N GLY A 222 9.43 -0.03 -7.89
CA GLY A 222 10.05 -0.56 -6.67
C GLY A 222 9.01 -0.92 -5.60
N GLY A 223 9.43 -1.59 -4.52
CA GLY A 223 8.58 -1.93 -3.37
C GLY A 223 7.26 -2.64 -3.70
N VAL A 224 6.22 -2.34 -2.93
CA VAL A 224 4.86 -2.90 -3.07
C VAL A 224 3.83 -1.81 -3.42
N GLY A 225 2.90 -2.10 -4.33
CA GLY A 225 1.76 -1.22 -4.62
C GLY A 225 0.87 -0.99 -3.39
N VAL A 226 0.19 -2.05 -2.95
CA VAL A 226 -0.61 -2.08 -1.72
C VAL A 226 -0.14 -3.24 -0.85
N ARG A 227 0.42 -2.92 0.31
CA ARG A 227 0.93 -3.88 1.27
C ARG A 227 0.00 -4.01 2.48
N LEU A 228 -0.82 -5.05 2.48
CA LEU A 228 -1.68 -5.44 3.59
C LEU A 228 -0.89 -6.32 4.56
N GLU A 229 0.08 -5.69 5.24
CA GLU A 229 0.97 -6.35 6.19
C GLU A 229 0.85 -5.75 7.59
N THR A 230 0.42 -6.58 8.53
CA THR A 230 0.02 -6.14 9.87
C THR A 230 1.10 -6.41 10.91
N GLY A 231 2.37 -6.24 10.53
CA GLY A 231 3.54 -6.52 11.35
C GLY A 231 3.86 -5.51 12.46
N TYR A 232 2.97 -4.60 12.85
CA TYR A 232 3.27 -3.62 13.89
C TYR A 232 3.22 -4.21 15.30
N LYS A 233 4.35 -4.22 16.03
CA LYS A 233 4.50 -4.93 17.32
C LYS A 233 3.42 -4.56 18.35
N LYS A 234 3.16 -3.26 18.56
CA LYS A 234 2.24 -2.81 19.61
C LYS A 234 0.81 -3.28 19.36
N MET A 235 0.33 -3.18 18.13
CA MET A 235 -0.99 -3.70 17.72
C MET A 235 -1.08 -5.22 17.86
N ASN A 236 -0.04 -5.96 17.45
CA ASN A 236 -0.06 -7.43 17.59
C ASN A 236 -0.09 -7.86 19.07
N LEU A 237 0.59 -7.12 19.94
CA LEU A 237 0.55 -7.36 21.38
C LEU A 237 -0.84 -7.07 21.97
N SER A 238 -1.49 -5.96 21.58
CA SER A 238 -2.86 -5.65 22.03
C SER A 238 -3.88 -6.67 21.54
N GLY A 239 -3.67 -7.25 20.36
CA GLY A 239 -4.65 -8.15 19.72
C GLY A 239 -5.90 -7.43 19.20
N VAL A 240 -5.91 -6.10 19.25
CA VAL A 240 -7.04 -5.26 18.83
C VAL A 240 -6.61 -4.39 17.65
N GLY A 241 -7.40 -4.41 16.57
CA GLY A 241 -7.06 -3.81 15.29
C GLY A 241 -7.23 -4.83 14.17
N GLY A 242 -6.51 -4.65 13.07
CA GLY A 242 -6.64 -5.49 11.87
C GLY A 242 -7.25 -4.72 10.69
N LEU A 243 -7.61 -5.45 9.65
CA LEU A 243 -8.00 -4.93 8.35
C LEU A 243 -9.36 -5.53 8.04
N PHE A 244 -10.40 -4.71 7.88
CA PHE A 244 -11.77 -5.18 7.73
C PHE A 244 -12.45 -4.45 6.58
N ASN A 245 -13.13 -5.19 5.71
CA ASN A 245 -13.88 -4.64 4.58
C ASN A 245 -12.99 -3.75 3.70
N ILE A 246 -11.95 -4.35 3.12
CA ILE A 246 -10.98 -3.63 2.29
C ILE A 246 -11.26 -3.91 0.81
N LEU A 247 -11.31 -2.85 0.00
CA LEU A 247 -11.39 -2.93 -1.45
C LEU A 247 -10.10 -2.39 -2.07
N VAL A 248 -9.50 -3.15 -2.98
CA VAL A 248 -8.30 -2.79 -3.73
C VAL A 248 -8.59 -2.85 -5.23
N GLU A 249 -8.46 -1.75 -5.96
CA GLU A 249 -8.83 -1.68 -7.37
C GLU A 249 -7.74 -1.03 -8.22
N ASN A 250 -7.41 -1.64 -9.36
CA ASN A 250 -6.47 -1.08 -10.33
C ASN A 250 -5.12 -0.71 -9.68
N VAL A 251 -4.45 -1.72 -9.12
CA VAL A 251 -3.13 -1.56 -8.50
C VAL A 251 -2.07 -2.15 -9.40
N SER A 252 -0.97 -1.42 -9.58
CA SER A 252 0.15 -1.85 -10.41
C SER A 252 1.51 -1.76 -9.72
N SER A 253 2.40 -2.68 -10.06
CA SER A 253 3.81 -2.65 -9.67
C SER A 253 4.71 -2.75 -10.90
N LYS A 254 5.84 -2.05 -10.85
CA LYS A 254 6.93 -2.17 -11.84
C LYS A 254 8.25 -2.31 -11.12
N ASN A 255 9.08 -3.29 -11.50
CA ASN A 255 10.41 -3.49 -10.90
C ASN A 255 10.39 -3.59 -9.36
N GLY A 256 9.29 -4.10 -8.79
CA GLY A 256 9.06 -4.17 -7.36
C GLY A 256 8.90 -5.60 -6.83
N GLN A 257 8.51 -5.72 -5.57
CA GLN A 257 8.16 -6.98 -4.94
C GLN A 257 6.79 -7.46 -5.45
N ALA A 258 5.73 -6.68 -5.24
CA ALA A 258 4.38 -7.05 -5.65
C ALA A 258 3.50 -5.84 -5.94
N ALA A 259 2.44 -6.01 -6.74
CA ALA A 259 1.38 -5.02 -6.81
C ALA A 259 0.49 -5.07 -5.57
N LEU A 260 0.15 -6.28 -5.12
CA LEU A 260 -0.64 -6.50 -3.91
C LEU A 260 0.02 -7.59 -3.04
N MET A 261 0.18 -7.29 -1.75
CA MET A 261 0.75 -8.23 -0.77
C MET A 261 -0.17 -8.40 0.44
N PHE A 262 -0.29 -9.64 0.92
CA PHE A 262 -0.99 -10.01 2.14
C PHE A 262 -0.02 -10.69 3.11
N GLN A 263 0.07 -10.19 4.33
CA GLN A 263 0.82 -10.85 5.40
C GLN A 263 0.20 -10.53 6.77
N PRO A 264 -0.65 -11.43 7.31
CA PRO A 264 -1.47 -11.14 8.49
C PRO A 264 -0.72 -11.22 9.83
N HIS A 265 0.56 -11.66 9.83
CA HIS A 265 1.36 -11.88 11.05
C HIS A 265 0.58 -12.67 12.11
N THR A 266 0.17 -12.03 13.22
CA THR A 266 -0.61 -12.64 14.32
C THR A 266 -2.00 -12.03 14.48
N MET A 267 -2.47 -11.23 13.52
CA MET A 267 -3.75 -10.53 13.58
C MET A 267 -4.85 -11.27 12.83
N LYS A 268 -6.10 -11.14 13.31
CA LYS A 268 -7.29 -11.61 12.59
C LYS A 268 -7.89 -10.46 11.81
N HIS A 269 -8.14 -10.69 10.54
CA HIS A 269 -8.65 -9.70 9.59
C HIS A 269 -10.01 -10.14 9.06
N GLY A 270 -10.77 -9.18 8.54
CA GLY A 270 -12.02 -9.41 7.84
C GLY A 270 -11.81 -9.77 6.37
N ASP A 271 -12.77 -9.33 5.56
CA ASP A 271 -12.83 -9.61 4.13
C ASP A 271 -12.01 -8.59 3.33
N VAL A 272 -11.30 -9.08 2.30
CA VAL A 272 -10.60 -8.25 1.31
C VAL A 272 -11.02 -8.65 -0.09
N VAL A 273 -11.41 -7.67 -0.90
CA VAL A 273 -11.71 -7.83 -2.32
C VAL A 273 -10.71 -7.00 -3.13
N ALA A 274 -10.10 -7.62 -4.14
CA ALA A 274 -9.15 -6.98 -5.02
C ALA A 274 -9.50 -7.23 -6.48
N ARG A 275 -9.38 -6.19 -7.33
CA ARG A 275 -9.70 -6.27 -8.76
C ARG A 275 -8.66 -5.57 -9.62
N ASN A 276 -8.36 -6.14 -10.79
CA ASN A 276 -7.48 -5.54 -11.80
C ASN A 276 -6.07 -5.25 -11.24
N ILE A 277 -5.37 -6.30 -10.83
CA ILE A 277 -4.03 -6.21 -10.26
C ILE A 277 -2.99 -6.52 -11.33
N ARG A 278 -2.02 -5.62 -11.51
CA ARG A 278 -1.06 -5.71 -12.64
C ARG A 278 0.40 -5.64 -12.19
N SER A 279 1.29 -6.38 -12.84
CA SER A 279 2.72 -6.16 -12.70
C SER A 279 3.45 -6.18 -14.04
N ASP A 280 4.48 -5.33 -14.13
CA ASP A 280 5.43 -5.31 -15.25
C ASP A 280 6.85 -5.46 -14.68
N GLY A 281 7.35 -6.70 -14.69
CA GLY A 281 8.65 -7.01 -14.13
C GLY A 281 8.72 -6.83 -12.62
N SER A 282 7.87 -7.48 -11.85
CA SER A 282 8.01 -7.56 -10.38
C SER A 282 8.28 -9.00 -9.94
N GLU A 283 8.68 -9.25 -8.69
CA GLU A 283 8.81 -10.64 -8.19
C GLU A 283 7.47 -11.37 -8.37
N PHE A 284 6.40 -10.73 -7.92
CA PHE A 284 5.03 -11.20 -8.02
C PHE A 284 4.11 -10.10 -8.55
N CYS A 285 2.96 -10.47 -9.12
CA CYS A 285 1.83 -9.53 -9.21
C CYS A 285 1.07 -9.50 -7.88
N VAL A 286 0.70 -10.67 -7.38
CA VAL A 286 0.03 -10.85 -6.08
C VAL A 286 0.85 -11.79 -5.21
N TYR A 287 1.09 -11.41 -3.96
CA TYR A 287 1.80 -12.23 -2.98
C TYR A 287 0.97 -12.42 -1.71
N ILE A 288 0.56 -13.65 -1.45
CA ILE A 288 -0.09 -14.08 -0.20
C ILE A 288 0.94 -14.89 0.58
N ALA A 289 1.55 -14.24 1.57
CA ALA A 289 2.56 -14.85 2.43
C ALA A 289 1.92 -15.77 3.49
N ASN A 290 2.69 -16.72 4.01
CA ASN A 290 2.27 -17.50 5.17
C ASN A 290 2.13 -16.61 6.42
N PRO A 291 1.10 -16.84 7.26
CA PRO A 291 1.04 -16.22 8.57
C PRO A 291 2.15 -16.80 9.45
N PHE A 292 2.73 -16.00 10.34
CA PHE A 292 3.75 -16.51 11.25
C PHE A 292 3.80 -15.72 12.56
N VAL A 293 4.30 -16.42 13.59
CA VAL A 293 4.55 -15.86 14.91
C VAL A 293 6.05 -15.66 15.07
N SER A 294 6.49 -14.40 15.18
CA SER A 294 7.91 -14.09 15.36
C SER A 294 8.33 -14.25 16.83
N LYS A 295 8.93 -15.40 17.17
CA LYS A 295 9.52 -15.63 18.50
C LYS A 295 10.61 -14.60 18.83
N LYS A 296 11.38 -14.12 17.85
CA LYS A 296 12.35 -13.02 18.02
C LYS A 296 11.69 -11.73 18.49
N LYS A 297 10.48 -11.44 18.00
CA LYS A 297 9.77 -10.18 18.25
C LYS A 297 8.96 -10.20 19.55
N TYR A 298 8.35 -11.34 19.87
CA TYR A 298 7.42 -11.49 21.00
C TYR A 298 7.97 -12.31 22.18
N GLY A 299 9.12 -12.97 22.01
CA GLY A 299 9.71 -13.89 22.98
C GLY A 299 9.40 -15.36 22.65
N PRO A 300 10.21 -16.31 23.19
CA PRO A 300 10.03 -17.74 22.95
C PRO A 300 8.74 -18.30 23.54
N GLU A 301 8.29 -17.76 24.68
CA GLU A 301 7.09 -18.16 25.42
C GLU A 301 5.81 -17.45 24.96
N THR A 302 5.79 -16.90 23.74
CA THR A 302 4.64 -16.16 23.25
C THR A 302 3.46 -17.08 22.97
N GLU A 303 2.29 -16.73 23.52
CA GLU A 303 1.01 -17.41 23.23
C GLU A 303 0.34 -16.88 21.95
N LYS A 304 1.00 -16.00 21.20
CA LYS A 304 0.46 -15.48 19.96
C LYS A 304 0.31 -16.60 18.94
N VAL A 305 -0.81 -16.59 18.23
CA VAL A 305 -1.13 -17.54 17.17
C VAL A 305 -0.99 -16.87 15.80
N ALA A 306 -0.88 -17.71 14.77
CA ALA A 306 -0.88 -17.25 13.39
C ALA A 306 -2.16 -16.45 13.06
N GLY A 307 -1.97 -15.30 12.43
CA GLY A 307 -3.03 -14.45 11.91
C GLY A 307 -3.72 -15.08 10.71
N SER A 308 -4.82 -14.48 10.27
CA SER A 308 -5.53 -14.92 9.06
C SER A 308 -6.43 -13.80 8.54
N PHE A 309 -6.81 -13.89 7.28
CA PHE A 309 -7.92 -13.14 6.70
C PHE A 309 -9.17 -14.01 6.72
N LYS A 310 -10.35 -13.39 6.93
CA LYS A 310 -11.63 -14.12 6.87
C LYS A 310 -11.90 -14.58 5.45
N SER A 311 -11.63 -13.73 4.47
CA SER A 311 -11.63 -14.10 3.05
C SER A 311 -10.72 -13.16 2.25
N ILE A 312 -10.16 -13.70 1.17
CA ILE A 312 -9.41 -12.94 0.17
C ILE A 312 -10.01 -13.30 -1.20
N THR A 313 -10.54 -12.31 -1.90
CA THR A 313 -10.97 -12.47 -3.30
C THR A 313 -10.11 -11.57 -4.19
N VAL A 314 -9.43 -12.14 -5.18
CA VAL A 314 -8.64 -11.43 -6.17
C VAL A 314 -9.11 -11.79 -7.57
N GLU A 315 -9.62 -10.83 -8.32
CA GLU A 315 -10.14 -11.02 -9.67
C GLU A 315 -9.34 -10.18 -10.68
N GLY A 316 -8.87 -10.81 -11.76
CA GLY A 316 -8.19 -10.11 -12.84
C GLY A 316 -6.75 -9.77 -12.45
N VAL A 317 -5.88 -10.75 -12.61
CA VAL A 317 -4.43 -10.61 -12.36
C VAL A 317 -3.71 -10.65 -13.69
N GLN A 318 -2.91 -9.64 -14.00
CA GLN A 318 -2.07 -9.62 -15.20
C GLN A 318 -0.62 -9.40 -14.81
N ALA A 319 0.26 -10.34 -15.16
CA ALA A 319 1.68 -10.26 -14.83
C ALA A 319 2.51 -10.38 -16.11
N VAL A 320 3.46 -9.46 -16.30
CA VAL A 320 4.44 -9.53 -17.37
C VAL A 320 5.81 -9.85 -16.78
N TYR A 321 6.37 -10.97 -17.21
CA TYR A 321 7.72 -11.38 -16.85
C TYR A 321 8.75 -10.41 -17.41
N ARG A 322 9.78 -10.12 -16.62
CA ARG A 322 11.02 -9.45 -17.07
C ARG A 322 12.23 -10.18 -16.52
N ASP A 323 13.33 -10.15 -17.27
CA ASP A 323 14.61 -10.75 -16.85
C ASP A 323 15.30 -10.01 -15.69
N GLY A 324 14.72 -8.91 -15.22
CA GLY A 324 15.24 -8.13 -14.11
C GLY A 324 15.94 -6.84 -14.54
N PRO A 325 16.78 -6.23 -13.68
CA PRO A 325 17.23 -6.72 -12.38
C PRO A 325 16.31 -6.27 -11.22
N ILE A 326 15.29 -7.07 -10.92
CA ILE A 326 14.29 -6.81 -9.86
C ILE A 326 14.92 -7.10 -8.51
N VAL A 327 14.77 -6.21 -7.53
CA VAL A 327 15.28 -6.43 -6.17
C VAL A 327 14.54 -7.60 -5.53
N THR A 328 15.29 -8.50 -4.90
CA THR A 328 14.77 -9.65 -4.13
C THR A 328 15.53 -9.79 -2.80
N ARG A 329 15.04 -10.66 -1.92
CA ARG A 329 15.64 -10.93 -0.61
C ARG A 329 15.92 -12.41 -0.44
N TYR A 330 16.87 -12.71 0.45
CA TYR A 330 17.31 -14.07 0.73
C TYR A 330 16.16 -15.07 0.95
N PRO A 331 15.09 -14.75 1.72
CA PRO A 331 13.98 -15.68 1.91
C PRO A 331 13.17 -15.97 0.63
N HIS A 332 13.21 -15.11 -0.39
CA HIS A 332 12.50 -15.32 -1.65
C HIS A 332 13.33 -16.12 -2.67
N LEU A 333 14.60 -16.41 -2.39
CA LEU A 333 15.44 -17.18 -3.31
C LEU A 333 14.92 -18.61 -3.52
N GLU A 334 14.23 -19.19 -2.54
CA GLU A 334 13.57 -20.49 -2.67
C GLU A 334 12.36 -20.47 -3.61
N TYR A 335 11.84 -19.28 -3.96
CA TYR A 335 10.66 -19.15 -4.83
C TYR A 335 11.04 -19.18 -6.32
N TYR A 336 12.33 -18.96 -6.63
CA TYR A 336 12.82 -19.04 -8.00
C TYR A 336 12.86 -20.50 -8.49
N PRO A 337 12.30 -20.79 -9.68
CA PRO A 337 12.61 -22.01 -10.40
C PRO A 337 14.13 -22.19 -10.53
N LYS A 338 14.59 -23.44 -10.47
CA LYS A 338 16.02 -23.77 -10.51
C LYS A 338 16.72 -23.22 -11.75
N GLU A 339 15.99 -23.19 -12.86
CA GLU A 339 16.42 -22.70 -14.17
C GLU A 339 16.79 -21.21 -14.13
N LEU A 340 16.20 -20.43 -13.23
CA LEU A 340 16.44 -18.99 -13.12
C LEU A 340 17.54 -18.64 -12.11
N HIS A 341 18.07 -19.61 -11.36
CA HIS A 341 19.05 -19.34 -10.30
C HIS A 341 20.34 -18.71 -10.80
N ALA A 342 20.77 -19.04 -12.02
CA ALA A 342 21.96 -18.44 -12.63
C ALA A 342 21.80 -16.94 -12.96
N SER A 343 20.57 -16.46 -13.05
CA SER A 343 20.24 -15.06 -13.32
C SER A 343 20.19 -14.21 -12.04
N ILE A 344 20.34 -14.83 -10.86
CA ILE A 344 20.30 -14.14 -9.57
C ILE A 344 21.70 -13.60 -9.26
N VAL A 345 21.79 -12.29 -9.03
CA VAL A 345 23.03 -11.61 -8.67
C VAL A 345 22.93 -11.05 -7.26
N ARG A 346 24.01 -11.18 -6.49
CA ARG A 346 24.13 -10.56 -5.17
C ARG A 346 24.61 -9.11 -5.33
N ILE A 347 23.99 -8.21 -4.58
CA ILE A 347 24.35 -6.80 -4.51
C ILE A 347 24.80 -6.51 -3.08
N GLU A 348 26.07 -6.18 -2.89
CA GLU A 348 26.65 -5.98 -1.56
C GLU A 348 26.65 -4.51 -1.12
N GLU A 349 26.64 -3.57 -2.07
CA GLU A 349 26.76 -2.14 -1.82
C GLU A 349 25.53 -1.35 -2.32
N GLY A 350 25.35 -0.13 -1.79
CA GLY A 350 24.26 0.77 -2.14
C GLY A 350 23.13 0.81 -1.11
N SER A 351 22.05 1.53 -1.44
CA SER A 351 20.91 1.76 -0.53
C SER A 351 20.07 0.52 -0.26
N GLU A 352 20.20 -0.54 -1.07
CA GLU A 352 19.44 -1.78 -0.94
C GLU A 352 20.30 -3.02 -1.21
N PRO A 353 21.24 -3.36 -0.30
CA PRO A 353 21.98 -4.60 -0.41
C PRO A 353 21.03 -5.80 -0.38
N GLY A 354 21.39 -6.87 -1.06
CA GLY A 354 20.56 -8.05 -1.19
C GLY A 354 20.83 -8.79 -2.50
N TYR A 355 19.76 -9.06 -3.24
CA TYR A 355 19.81 -9.83 -4.48
C TYR A 355 19.01 -9.13 -5.55
N ARG A 356 19.33 -9.42 -6.81
CA ARG A 356 18.51 -9.04 -7.96
C ARG A 356 18.32 -10.23 -8.88
N GLY A 357 17.15 -10.33 -9.49
CA GLY A 357 16.81 -11.43 -10.38
C GLY A 357 15.67 -11.08 -11.33
N PRO A 358 15.22 -12.05 -12.14
CA PRO A 358 14.04 -11.93 -12.97
C PRO A 358 12.74 -11.95 -12.15
N SER A 359 11.60 -11.75 -12.82
CA SER A 359 10.30 -11.99 -12.22
C SER A 359 10.16 -13.44 -11.75
N ILE A 360 9.49 -13.65 -10.62
CA ILE A 360 9.34 -14.98 -10.03
C ILE A 360 8.07 -15.62 -10.57
N ALA A 361 6.88 -15.11 -10.23
CA ALA A 361 5.58 -15.66 -10.61
C ALA A 361 4.52 -14.58 -10.87
N ALA A 362 3.39 -14.94 -11.49
CA ALA A 362 2.23 -14.05 -11.52
C ALA A 362 1.62 -13.94 -10.11
N VAL A 363 1.34 -15.07 -9.47
CA VAL A 363 0.82 -15.12 -8.10
C VAL A 363 1.62 -16.08 -7.25
N ALA A 364 1.97 -15.68 -6.04
CA ALA A 364 2.43 -16.57 -4.99
C ALA A 364 1.35 -16.71 -3.92
N ASN A 365 0.68 -17.87 -3.87
CA ASN A 365 -0.27 -18.21 -2.82
C ASN A 365 0.32 -19.26 -1.89
N MET A 366 0.88 -18.81 -0.76
CA MET A 366 1.50 -19.71 0.21
C MET A 366 0.49 -20.41 1.14
N GLN A 367 -0.81 -20.09 1.01
CA GLN A 367 -1.91 -20.66 1.78
C GLN A 367 -2.95 -21.33 0.85
N PRO A 368 -2.56 -22.31 0.00
CA PRO A 368 -3.44 -22.85 -1.04
C PRO A 368 -4.61 -23.68 -0.51
N GLU A 369 -4.51 -24.21 0.71
CA GLU A 369 -5.55 -25.05 1.33
C GLU A 369 -6.67 -24.22 1.98
N GLU A 370 -6.52 -22.90 2.04
CA GLU A 370 -7.53 -22.02 2.62
C GLU A 370 -8.65 -21.78 1.59
N GLU A 371 -9.78 -22.47 1.76
CA GLU A 371 -10.97 -22.35 0.89
C GLU A 371 -11.54 -20.91 0.82
N THR A 372 -11.15 -20.06 1.77
CA THR A 372 -11.55 -18.65 1.84
C THR A 372 -10.73 -17.72 0.92
N ILE A 373 -9.73 -18.27 0.22
CA ILE A 373 -8.89 -17.55 -0.73
C ILE A 373 -9.30 -17.92 -2.16
N SER A 374 -9.82 -16.95 -2.91
CA SER A 374 -10.20 -17.10 -4.31
C SER A 374 -9.38 -16.16 -5.19
N ILE A 375 -8.72 -16.72 -6.21
CA ILE A 375 -7.92 -15.98 -7.19
C ILE A 375 -8.36 -16.43 -8.59
N THR A 376 -8.90 -15.51 -9.38
CA THR A 376 -9.49 -15.82 -10.70
C THR A 376 -8.97 -14.89 -11.79
N ASN A 377 -9.08 -15.33 -13.04
CA ASN A 377 -8.68 -14.58 -14.23
C ASN A 377 -7.19 -14.15 -14.16
N VAL A 378 -6.30 -15.12 -13.95
CA VAL A 378 -4.85 -14.90 -13.94
C VAL A 378 -4.30 -15.05 -15.35
N GLU A 379 -3.58 -14.03 -15.81
CA GLU A 379 -2.88 -13.97 -17.08
C GLU A 379 -1.39 -13.73 -16.81
N ALA A 380 -0.54 -14.72 -17.09
CA ALA A 380 0.90 -14.63 -16.97
C ALA A 380 1.56 -14.59 -18.35
N THR A 381 2.14 -13.45 -18.71
CA THR A 381 2.83 -13.27 -20.00
C THR A 381 4.34 -13.42 -19.82
N GLY A 382 4.94 -14.35 -20.56
CA GLY A 382 6.40 -14.53 -20.64
C GLY A 382 7.04 -15.31 -19.48
N PHE A 383 6.27 -15.73 -18.48
CA PHE A 383 6.78 -16.61 -17.42
C PHE A 383 7.09 -18.00 -17.97
N GLN A 384 8.20 -18.58 -17.52
CA GLN A 384 8.65 -19.91 -17.90
C GLN A 384 8.86 -20.76 -16.63
N TYR A 385 8.90 -22.08 -16.80
CA TYR A 385 9.32 -23.07 -15.79
C TYR A 385 8.39 -23.32 -14.58
N ARG A 386 7.24 -22.65 -14.48
CA ARG A 386 6.24 -22.89 -13.43
C ARG A 386 4.85 -22.45 -13.86
N ARG A 387 3.82 -22.98 -13.19
CA ARG A 387 2.44 -22.46 -13.22
C ARG A 387 2.33 -21.00 -12.77
N ASP A 388 1.26 -20.36 -13.23
CA ASP A 388 0.95 -18.94 -13.01
C ASP A 388 0.72 -18.62 -11.52
N ILE A 389 0.02 -19.50 -10.82
CA ILE A 389 -0.18 -19.44 -9.37
C ILE A 389 0.72 -20.46 -8.70
N MET A 390 1.78 -19.98 -8.04
CA MET A 390 2.66 -20.85 -7.25
C MET A 390 2.14 -21.09 -5.85
N THR A 391 2.42 -22.28 -5.32
CA THR A 391 2.10 -22.71 -3.96
C THR A 391 3.36 -23.26 -3.28
N PRO A 392 3.31 -23.63 -1.99
CA PRO A 392 4.46 -24.19 -1.27
C PRO A 392 5.12 -25.41 -1.94
N ASP A 393 4.38 -26.16 -2.77
CA ASP A 393 4.94 -27.30 -3.50
C ASP A 393 5.91 -26.91 -4.63
N ASP A 394 5.83 -25.68 -5.13
CA ASP A 394 6.75 -25.18 -6.17
C ASP A 394 8.06 -24.66 -5.57
N LEU A 395 8.18 -24.56 -4.24
CA LEU A 395 9.37 -24.03 -3.60
C LEU A 395 10.58 -24.92 -3.86
N PHE A 396 11.70 -24.31 -4.19
CA PHE A 396 12.97 -25.00 -4.33
C PHE A 396 13.43 -25.56 -2.98
N ARG A 397 13.46 -26.90 -2.88
CA ARG A 397 13.84 -27.61 -1.64
C ARG A 397 15.34 -27.83 -1.47
N GLY A 398 16.18 -27.35 -2.40
CA GLY A 398 17.63 -27.44 -2.29
C GLY A 398 18.22 -26.35 -1.41
N SER A 399 19.53 -26.41 -1.17
CA SER A 399 20.22 -25.40 -0.37
C SER A 399 20.37 -24.08 -1.14
N ILE A 400 19.61 -23.06 -0.72
CA ILE A 400 19.70 -21.70 -1.27
C ILE A 400 21.05 -21.01 -0.99
N LYS A 401 21.84 -21.52 -0.02
CA LYS A 401 23.19 -20.99 0.27
C LYS A 401 24.14 -21.11 -0.92
N HIS A 402 23.94 -22.11 -1.79
CA HIS A 402 24.80 -22.31 -2.97
C HIS A 402 24.43 -21.40 -4.13
N LEU A 403 23.23 -20.79 -4.12
CA LEU A 403 22.80 -19.85 -5.14
C LEU A 403 23.50 -18.50 -5.02
N VAL A 404 23.98 -18.20 -3.81
CA VAL A 404 24.52 -16.89 -3.44
C VAL A 404 26.03 -16.91 -3.22
N ASN A 405 26.67 -18.09 -3.36
CA ASN A 405 28.09 -18.28 -3.06
C ASN A 405 28.73 -19.35 -3.97
N PRO A 406 29.07 -19.02 -5.24
CA PRO A 406 29.67 -19.98 -6.17
C PRO A 406 31.05 -20.50 -5.71
N GLN A 407 31.72 -19.84 -4.76
CA GLN A 407 32.99 -20.29 -4.18
C GLN A 407 32.84 -21.37 -3.08
N SER A 408 31.61 -21.75 -2.68
CA SER A 408 31.38 -22.81 -1.69
C SER A 408 31.45 -24.24 -2.25
N LYS A 409 31.78 -24.39 -3.54
CA LYS A 409 32.15 -25.69 -4.13
C LYS A 409 33.66 -25.92 -3.99
N LYS A 410 34.12 -26.22 -2.78
CA LYS A 410 35.36 -26.95 -2.53
C LYS A 410 35.19 -27.88 -1.36
#